data_AF-A0A7C7KYM9-F1
#
_entry.id   AF-A0A7C7KYM9-F1
#
_cell.length_a   1.000
_cell.length_b   1.000
_cell.length_c   1.000
_cell.angle_alpha   90.00
_cell.angle_beta   90.00
_cell.angle_gamma   90.00
#
_symmetry.space_group_name_H-M   'P 1'
#
loop_
_entity.id
_entity.type
_entity.pdbx_description
1 polymer ?
#
loop_
_entity_poly.entity_id
_entity_poly.type
_entity_poly.pdbx_seq_one_letter_code
_entity_poly.pdbx_strand_id
1 'polypeptide(L)'
;MWWSMLLIGFGLLAPSTWAGPAKEVRATIIDRDGNRFEVQNLELEGHKVLFLTRGKERQKVKFKEIRKIEFIGIRSEEEMPARITLRDGRLLVGTIYVGGGLTGYIRGARLVSFTGRTDLGKFTIPLRDVREVFFYGGVLLKRCPICGHIFEQKDYRYCPYHGVKLELVEVERDTTEVEEAQPDTIKQQQ
;
A
#
# COMPACT_ATOMS: atom_id res chain seq x y z
N MET A 1 57.50 37.93 13.24
CA MET A 1 56.41 37.72 14.21
C MET A 1 55.55 36.59 13.68
N TRP A 2 55.69 35.43 14.29
CA TRP A 2 55.08 34.17 13.90
C TRP A 2 54.21 33.78 15.09
N TRP A 3 52.88 33.76 14.94
CA TRP A 3 52.02 33.03 15.85
C TRP A 3 50.69 32.68 15.19
N SER A 4 50.44 31.38 15.21
CA SER A 4 49.26 30.59 14.92
C SER A 4 47.90 31.28 14.91
N MET A 5 47.12 31.05 13.86
CA MET A 5 45.70 30.76 14.03
C MET A 5 45.41 29.34 13.55
N LEU A 6 45.25 28.49 14.55
CA LEU A 6 44.82 27.11 14.45
C LEU A 6 43.35 27.09 14.02
N LEU A 7 43.08 26.31 12.97
CA LEU A 7 41.77 25.89 12.51
C LEU A 7 41.03 25.18 13.66
N ILE A 8 39.89 25.72 14.10
CA ILE A 8 38.90 24.94 14.86
C ILE A 8 37.76 24.63 13.89
N GLY A 9 37.91 23.48 13.23
CA GLY A 9 36.78 22.78 12.65
C GLY A 9 35.94 22.17 13.78
N PHE A 10 34.64 22.43 13.76
CA PHE A 10 33.66 21.62 14.47
C PHE A 10 32.59 21.21 13.47
N GLY A 11 32.90 20.15 12.73
CA GLY A 11 31.94 19.44 11.91
C GLY A 11 30.98 18.70 12.83
N LEU A 12 29.80 19.29 13.06
CA LEU A 12 28.64 18.53 13.54
C LEU A 12 28.06 17.79 12.34
N LEU A 13 28.66 16.64 12.04
CA LEU A 13 28.00 15.56 11.32
C LEU A 13 26.84 15.09 12.21
N ALA A 14 25.66 15.65 11.98
CA ALA A 14 24.43 15.04 12.45
C ALA A 14 24.38 13.62 11.83
N PRO A 15 24.17 12.55 12.62
CA PRO A 15 23.91 11.25 12.06
C PRO A 15 22.60 11.38 11.27
N SER A 16 22.73 11.37 9.94
CA SER A 16 21.61 11.09 9.07
C SER A 16 21.12 9.72 9.50
N THR A 17 19.99 9.70 10.20
CA THR A 17 19.21 8.48 10.30
C THR A 17 18.77 8.21 8.87
N TRP A 18 19.56 7.42 8.14
CA TRP A 18 19.11 6.79 6.91
C TRP A 18 17.96 5.86 7.29
N ALA A 19 16.77 6.45 7.43
CA ALA A 19 15.54 5.74 7.21
C ALA A 19 15.67 5.17 5.80
N GLY A 20 15.88 3.86 5.71
CA GLY A 20 15.89 3.16 4.42
C GLY A 20 14.65 3.60 3.62
N PRO A 21 14.75 3.64 2.27
CA PRO A 21 13.68 4.18 1.44
C PRO A 21 12.35 3.53 1.83
N ALA A 22 11.36 4.36 2.16
CA ALA A 22 10.06 3.89 2.59
C ALA A 22 9.53 2.91 1.54
N LYS A 23 9.37 1.63 1.91
CA LYS A 23 9.03 0.53 0.98
C LYS A 23 7.97 0.97 -0.03
N GLU A 24 8.28 0.76 -1.31
CA GLU A 24 7.44 1.18 -2.42
C GLU A 24 6.06 0.51 -2.35
N VAL A 25 5.02 1.28 -2.70
CA VAL A 25 3.64 0.77 -2.80
C VAL A 25 3.22 0.90 -4.25
N ARG A 26 2.90 -0.23 -4.89
CA ARG A 26 2.38 -0.27 -6.27
C ARG A 26 0.87 -0.47 -6.26
N ALA A 27 0.17 0.08 -7.23
CA ALA A 27 -1.27 -0.10 -7.34
C ALA A 27 -1.79 0.13 -8.77
N THR A 28 -2.93 -0.45 -9.11
CA THR A 28 -3.77 0.04 -10.21
C THR A 28 -4.87 0.90 -9.61
N ILE A 29 -5.00 2.12 -10.11
CA ILE A 29 -6.14 2.99 -9.85
C ILE A 29 -7.09 2.91 -11.05
N ILE A 30 -8.37 2.70 -10.78
CA ILE A 30 -9.44 2.81 -11.77
C ILE A 30 -10.28 4.01 -11.41
N ASP A 31 -10.37 4.98 -12.31
CA ASP A 31 -11.22 6.15 -12.11
C ASP A 31 -12.70 5.83 -12.36
N ARG A 32 -13.56 6.82 -12.10
CA ARG A 32 -15.01 6.68 -12.30
C ARG A 32 -15.42 6.56 -13.76
N ASP A 33 -14.59 7.03 -14.69
CA ASP A 33 -14.84 6.98 -16.12
C ASP A 33 -14.31 5.65 -16.72
N GLY A 34 -13.61 4.84 -15.92
CA GLY A 34 -13.12 3.51 -16.25
C GLY A 34 -11.66 3.47 -16.71
N ASN A 35 -10.96 4.61 -16.73
CA ASN A 35 -9.54 4.64 -17.08
C ASN A 35 -8.70 3.97 -16.00
N ARG A 36 -7.61 3.33 -16.42
CA ARG A 36 -6.72 2.57 -15.55
C ARG A 36 -5.34 3.19 -15.53
N PHE A 37 -4.77 3.30 -14.33
CA PHE A 37 -3.44 3.86 -14.11
C PHE A 37 -2.63 2.92 -13.24
N GLU A 38 -1.47 2.49 -13.72
CA GLU A 38 -0.48 1.77 -12.91
C GLU A 38 0.42 2.78 -12.21
N VAL A 39 0.40 2.75 -10.88
CA VAL A 39 1.01 3.78 -10.04
C VAL A 39 2.01 3.15 -9.08
N GLN A 40 3.23 3.63 -9.18
CA GLN A 40 4.35 3.37 -8.29
C GLN A 40 4.42 4.40 -7.17
N ASN A 41 4.96 4.01 -6.02
CA ASN A 41 5.07 4.83 -4.82
C ASN A 41 3.77 5.56 -4.47
N LEU A 42 2.65 4.82 -4.47
CA LEU A 42 1.33 5.39 -4.20
C LEU A 42 1.23 5.92 -2.76
N GLU A 43 0.76 7.16 -2.65
CA GLU A 43 0.54 7.90 -1.40
C GLU A 43 -0.81 8.63 -1.45
N LEU A 44 -1.41 8.85 -0.28
CA LEU A 44 -2.59 9.69 -0.08
C LEU A 44 -2.20 10.84 0.83
N GLU A 45 -2.29 12.07 0.34
CA GLU A 45 -1.79 13.28 1.03
C GLU A 45 -0.34 13.12 1.56
N GLY A 46 0.54 12.48 0.77
CA GLY A 46 1.94 12.23 1.15
C GLY A 46 2.15 11.09 2.15
N HIS A 47 1.14 10.25 2.39
CA HIS A 47 1.23 9.15 3.33
C HIS A 47 0.80 7.81 2.70
N LYS A 48 1.48 6.72 3.09
CA LYS A 48 1.15 5.34 2.67
C LYS A 48 0.07 4.69 3.55
N VAL A 49 -0.90 5.49 3.98
CA VAL A 49 -2.00 5.08 4.87
C VAL A 49 -3.30 5.75 4.45
N LEU A 50 -4.39 5.12 4.84
CA LEU A 50 -5.76 5.63 4.74
C LEU A 50 -6.34 5.79 6.15
N PHE A 51 -7.25 6.76 6.30
CA PHE A 51 -8.13 6.80 7.46
C PHE A 51 -9.57 6.49 7.04
N LEU A 52 -10.14 5.43 7.61
CA LEU A 52 -11.53 5.03 7.44
C LEU A 52 -12.32 5.39 8.69
N THR A 53 -13.44 6.07 8.54
CA THR A 53 -14.35 6.42 9.64
C THR A 53 -15.54 5.46 9.65
N ARG A 54 -15.91 4.96 10.83
CA ARG A 54 -17.12 4.17 11.05
C ARG A 54 -17.82 4.65 12.32
N GLY A 55 -18.92 5.36 12.16
CA GLY A 55 -19.57 6.04 13.30
C GLY A 55 -18.62 7.08 13.91
N LYS A 56 -18.27 6.91 15.19
CA LYS A 56 -17.34 7.81 15.90
C LYS A 56 -15.88 7.34 15.86
N GLU A 57 -15.63 6.14 15.35
CA GLU A 57 -14.29 5.55 15.32
C GLU A 57 -13.57 5.90 14.02
N ARG A 58 -12.31 6.33 14.14
CA ARG A 58 -11.43 6.59 13.00
C ARG A 58 -10.29 5.57 13.01
N GLN A 59 -10.29 4.68 12.04
CA GLN A 59 -9.32 3.61 11.89
C GLN A 59 -8.24 3.99 10.86
N LYS A 60 -6.98 3.90 11.26
CA LYS A 60 -5.83 4.04 10.37
C LYS A 60 -5.50 2.68 9.74
N VAL A 61 -5.50 2.60 8.40
CA VAL A 61 -5.22 1.39 7.64
C VAL A 61 -3.98 1.63 6.76
N LYS A 62 -2.99 0.75 6.82
CA LYS A 62 -1.77 0.89 6.01
C LYS A 62 -1.98 0.29 4.63
N PHE A 63 -1.48 0.93 3.56
CA PHE A 63 -1.64 0.42 2.19
C PHE A 63 -1.10 -1.01 2.01
N LYS A 64 -0.01 -1.33 2.70
CA LYS A 64 0.57 -2.69 2.71
C LYS A 64 -0.36 -3.78 3.26
N GLU A 65 -1.43 -3.43 3.96
CA GLU A 65 -2.43 -4.36 4.52
C GLU A 65 -3.66 -4.47 3.61
N ILE A 66 -3.81 -3.55 2.67
CA ILE A 66 -4.97 -3.44 1.78
C ILE A 66 -4.70 -4.26 0.51
N ARG A 67 -5.75 -4.95 0.05
CA ARG A 67 -5.80 -5.59 -1.27
C ARG A 67 -6.59 -4.75 -2.26
N LYS A 68 -7.77 -4.28 -1.83
CA LYS A 68 -8.68 -3.50 -2.68
C LYS A 68 -9.36 -2.40 -1.87
N ILE A 69 -9.54 -1.22 -2.47
CA ILE A 69 -10.48 -0.18 -2.02
C ILE A 69 -11.53 -0.02 -3.12
N GLU A 70 -12.79 0.01 -2.73
CA GLU A 70 -13.95 0.29 -3.59
C GLU A 70 -14.67 1.51 -3.03
N PHE A 71 -14.73 2.58 -3.81
CA PHE A 71 -15.51 3.77 -3.46
C PHE A 71 -16.93 3.61 -3.99
N ILE A 72 -17.90 3.63 -3.09
CA ILE A 72 -19.30 3.31 -3.37
C ILE A 72 -20.05 4.61 -3.69
N GLY A 73 -21.09 4.52 -4.53
CA GLY A 73 -21.97 5.64 -4.82
C GLY A 73 -21.35 6.68 -5.77
N ILE A 74 -21.87 7.90 -5.72
CA ILE A 74 -21.49 9.01 -6.61
C ILE A 74 -20.32 9.83 -6.06
N ARG A 75 -19.81 10.77 -6.86
CA ARG A 75 -18.82 11.77 -6.43
C ARG A 75 -19.39 12.57 -5.25
N SER A 76 -18.56 12.82 -4.24
CA SER A 76 -18.89 13.60 -3.06
C SER A 76 -17.75 14.56 -2.77
N GLU A 77 -18.08 15.73 -2.23
CA GLU A 77 -17.10 16.76 -1.88
C GLU A 77 -16.59 16.63 -0.45
N GLU A 78 -17.32 15.93 0.43
CA GLU A 78 -17.01 15.85 1.85
C GLU A 78 -16.47 14.47 2.26
N GLU A 79 -17.34 13.47 2.14
CA GLU A 79 -17.03 12.08 2.50
C GLU A 79 -17.53 11.11 1.43
N MET A 80 -16.80 10.02 1.26
CA MET A 80 -17.18 8.94 0.37
C MET A 80 -17.28 7.61 1.11
N PRO A 81 -18.39 6.88 0.96
CA PRO A 81 -18.48 5.52 1.48
C PRO A 81 -17.51 4.63 0.71
N ALA A 82 -16.82 3.75 1.43
CA ALA A 82 -15.83 2.84 0.88
C ALA A 82 -15.89 1.46 1.53
N ARG A 83 -15.55 0.47 0.73
CA ARG A 83 -15.33 -0.92 1.14
C ARG A 83 -13.88 -1.27 0.89
N ILE A 84 -13.21 -1.75 1.93
CA ILE A 84 -11.80 -2.10 1.89
C ILE A 84 -11.68 -3.60 2.13
N THR A 85 -11.13 -4.30 1.15
CA THR A 85 -10.72 -5.68 1.30
C THR A 85 -9.27 -5.70 1.75
N LEU A 86 -9.02 -6.21 2.94
CA LEU A 86 -7.65 -6.44 3.43
C LEU A 86 -7.05 -7.68 2.77
N ARG A 87 -5.73 -7.74 2.73
CA ARG A 87 -4.98 -8.89 2.20
C ARG A 87 -5.29 -10.19 2.93
N ASP A 88 -5.75 -10.06 4.16
CA ASP A 88 -6.06 -11.15 5.04
C ASP A 88 -7.51 -11.63 4.97
N GLY A 89 -8.25 -11.16 3.96
CA GLY A 89 -9.63 -11.51 3.65
C GLY A 89 -10.68 -10.71 4.42
N ARG A 90 -10.31 -9.96 5.47
CA ARG A 90 -11.28 -9.15 6.22
C ARG A 90 -11.80 -7.99 5.38
N LEU A 91 -13.07 -7.67 5.61
CA LEU A 91 -13.74 -6.54 4.99
C LEU A 91 -13.92 -5.41 6.00
N LEU A 92 -13.51 -4.21 5.64
CA LEU A 92 -13.83 -2.98 6.38
C LEU A 92 -14.79 -2.14 5.54
N VAL A 93 -15.79 -1.54 6.17
CA VAL A 93 -16.77 -0.65 5.53
C VAL A 93 -16.90 0.60 6.38
N GLY A 94 -16.86 1.77 5.74
CA GLY A 94 -16.94 3.06 6.40
C GLY A 94 -16.91 4.21 5.39
N THR A 95 -16.63 5.42 5.86
CA THR A 95 -16.45 6.60 5.02
C THR A 95 -15.01 7.08 5.03
N ILE A 96 -14.57 7.69 3.94
CA ILE A 96 -13.26 8.32 3.79
C ILE A 96 -13.51 9.80 3.50
N TYR A 97 -12.81 10.67 4.23
CA TYR A 97 -12.82 12.11 3.97
C TYR A 97 -12.12 12.42 2.65
N VAL A 98 -12.79 13.17 1.78
CA VAL A 98 -12.30 13.48 0.42
C VAL A 98 -12.11 14.97 0.15
N GLY A 99 -12.59 15.85 1.04
CA GLY A 99 -12.45 17.30 0.93
C GLY A 99 -13.54 18.05 1.70
N GLY A 100 -13.69 19.35 1.47
CA GLY A 100 -14.98 20.04 1.68
C GLY A 100 -15.46 20.37 3.10
N GLY A 101 -14.69 20.14 4.19
CA GLY A 101 -15.15 20.51 5.54
C GLY A 101 -15.44 22.01 5.74
N LEU A 102 -16.49 22.33 6.49
CA LEU A 102 -17.08 23.65 6.85
C LEU A 102 -16.13 24.76 7.38
N THR A 103 -14.82 24.53 7.45
CA THR A 103 -13.83 25.53 7.87
C THR A 103 -13.13 26.13 6.66
N GLY A 104 -13.80 27.06 5.97
CA GLY A 104 -13.09 28.06 5.17
C GLY A 104 -13.70 28.38 3.82
N TYR A 105 -14.76 29.17 3.83
CA TYR A 105 -15.26 29.91 2.65
C TYR A 105 -14.26 30.95 2.10
N ILE A 106 -12.96 30.85 2.40
CA ILE A 106 -11.95 31.89 2.12
C ILE A 106 -10.68 31.34 1.44
N ARG A 107 -10.46 30.03 1.36
CA ARG A 107 -9.39 29.44 0.53
C ARG A 107 -9.84 28.09 0.00
N GLY A 108 -9.77 27.91 -1.32
CA GLY A 108 -10.31 26.76 -2.05
C GLY A 108 -10.16 25.42 -1.32
N ALA A 109 -11.24 24.65 -1.30
CA ALA A 109 -11.29 23.33 -0.67
C ALA A 109 -10.09 22.48 -1.14
N ARG A 110 -9.24 22.06 -0.20
CA ARG A 110 -8.11 21.18 -0.51
C ARG A 110 -8.66 19.78 -0.78
N LEU A 111 -8.65 19.41 -2.06
CA LEU A 111 -9.04 18.08 -2.53
C LEU A 111 -8.03 17.05 -2.06
N VAL A 112 -8.50 16.03 -1.35
CA VAL A 112 -7.68 14.88 -0.95
C VAL A 112 -7.34 14.11 -2.21
N SER A 113 -6.05 13.85 -2.45
CA SER A 113 -5.60 13.22 -3.70
C SER A 113 -4.65 12.04 -3.45
N PHE A 114 -4.76 11.04 -4.32
CA PHE A 114 -3.69 10.07 -4.50
C PHE A 114 -2.57 10.69 -5.34
N THR A 115 -1.33 10.41 -4.96
CA THR A 115 -0.12 10.82 -5.67
C THR A 115 0.81 9.64 -5.84
N GLY A 116 1.61 9.67 -6.90
CA GLY A 116 2.62 8.66 -7.16
C GLY A 116 3.36 8.92 -8.45
N ARG A 117 3.84 7.86 -9.09
CA ARG A 117 4.52 7.91 -10.39
C ARG A 117 3.93 6.86 -11.33
N THR A 118 3.77 7.23 -12.58
CA THR A 118 3.50 6.33 -13.71
C THR A 118 4.71 6.35 -14.63
N ASP A 119 4.70 5.54 -15.68
CA ASP A 119 5.74 5.56 -16.72
C ASP A 119 5.81 6.91 -17.46
N LEU A 120 4.70 7.68 -17.44
CA LEU A 120 4.61 9.03 -18.03
C LEU A 120 5.08 10.13 -17.08
N GLY A 121 5.46 9.79 -15.84
CA GLY A 121 5.94 10.74 -14.85
C GLY A 121 5.03 10.88 -13.64
N LYS A 122 4.95 12.10 -13.09
CA LYS A 122 4.20 12.36 -11.85
C LYS A 122 2.71 12.09 -12.06
N PHE A 123 2.12 11.35 -11.14
CA PHE A 123 0.70 11.03 -11.12
C PHE A 123 0.01 11.71 -9.94
N THR A 124 -1.16 12.30 -10.20
CA THR A 124 -2.05 12.86 -9.18
C THR A 124 -3.50 12.64 -9.62
N ILE A 125 -4.35 12.14 -8.72
CA ILE A 125 -5.81 12.01 -8.96
C ILE A 125 -6.60 12.36 -7.69
N PRO A 126 -7.64 13.20 -7.77
CA PRO A 126 -8.53 13.46 -6.62
C PRO A 126 -9.25 12.19 -6.17
N LEU A 127 -9.40 12.00 -4.86
CA LEU A 127 -10.05 10.80 -4.32
C LEU A 127 -11.49 10.64 -4.82
N ARG A 128 -12.20 11.77 -4.99
CA ARG A 128 -13.58 11.80 -5.49
C ARG A 128 -13.75 11.19 -6.88
N ASP A 129 -12.69 11.22 -7.68
CA ASP A 129 -12.68 10.72 -9.06
C ASP A 129 -12.25 9.25 -9.15
N VAL A 130 -11.81 8.65 -8.05
CA VAL A 130 -11.42 7.24 -7.98
C VAL A 130 -12.64 6.36 -7.74
N ARG A 131 -12.72 5.25 -8.49
CA ARG A 131 -13.71 4.19 -8.29
C ARG A 131 -13.11 3.04 -7.50
N GLU A 132 -11.95 2.55 -7.92
CA GLU A 132 -11.30 1.37 -7.33
C GLU A 132 -9.79 1.56 -7.24
N VAL A 133 -9.19 0.95 -6.22
CA VAL A 133 -7.73 0.86 -6.09
C VAL A 133 -7.36 -0.58 -5.77
N PHE A 134 -6.52 -1.18 -6.60
CA PHE A 134 -5.96 -2.51 -6.40
C PHE A 134 -4.50 -2.37 -6.01
N PHE A 135 -4.10 -2.89 -4.85
CA PHE A 135 -2.73 -2.74 -4.35
C PHE A 135 -1.89 -3.97 -4.72
N TYR A 136 -0.72 -3.71 -5.28
CA TYR A 136 0.32 -4.70 -5.62
C TYR A 136 1.59 -4.40 -4.82
N GLY A 137 2.43 -5.42 -4.62
CA GLY A 137 3.41 -5.44 -3.54
C GLY A 137 3.01 -6.54 -2.58
N GLY A 138 3.96 -7.31 -2.09
CA GLY A 138 3.77 -8.72 -1.71
C GLY A 138 2.85 -8.94 -0.51
N VAL A 139 2.29 -10.14 -0.46
CA VAL A 139 1.67 -10.62 0.77
C VAL A 139 2.80 -10.69 1.80
N LEU A 140 2.61 -10.05 2.96
CA LEU A 140 3.53 -10.25 4.08
C LEU A 140 3.29 -11.66 4.60
N LEU A 141 4.09 -12.59 4.11
CA LEU A 141 4.09 -13.97 4.56
C LEU A 141 5.16 -14.15 5.62
N LYS A 142 4.90 -15.07 6.54
CA LYS A 142 5.84 -15.38 7.61
C LYS A 142 6.84 -16.39 7.08
N ARG A 143 8.13 -16.05 7.05
CA ARG A 143 9.20 -16.95 6.60
C ARG A 143 10.07 -17.36 7.79
N CYS A 144 10.45 -18.63 7.84
CA CYS A 144 11.45 -19.08 8.80
C CYS A 144 12.85 -18.65 8.31
N PRO A 145 13.67 -17.98 9.15
CA PRO A 145 15.02 -17.57 8.75
C PRO A 145 15.98 -18.75 8.61
N ILE A 146 15.68 -19.89 9.24
CA ILE A 146 16.54 -21.10 9.19
C ILE A 146 16.20 -21.96 7.98
N CYS A 147 14.95 -22.43 7.86
CA CYS A 147 14.58 -23.36 6.78
C CYS A 147 13.96 -22.70 5.55
N GLY A 148 13.73 -21.38 5.59
CA GLY A 148 13.18 -20.65 4.45
C GLY A 148 11.70 -20.93 4.14
N HIS A 149 11.03 -21.85 4.85
CA HIS A 149 9.60 -22.13 4.66
C HIS A 149 8.74 -20.89 4.90
N ILE A 150 7.74 -20.74 4.04
CA ILE A 150 6.74 -19.68 4.07
C ILE A 150 5.47 -20.23 4.70
N PHE A 151 4.92 -19.48 5.65
CA PHE A 151 3.72 -19.82 6.41
C PHE A 151 2.65 -18.76 6.13
N GLU A 152 1.51 -19.20 5.62
CA GLU A 152 0.36 -18.33 5.33
C GLU A 152 -0.58 -18.15 6.54
N GLN A 153 -0.48 -19.01 7.55
CA GLN A 153 -1.34 -19.00 8.73
C GLN A 153 -1.00 -17.82 9.67
N LYS A 154 -2.03 -17.03 10.02
CA LYS A 154 -1.87 -15.83 10.88
C LYS A 154 -1.31 -16.12 12.26
N ASP A 155 -1.65 -17.25 12.85
CA ASP A 155 -1.38 -17.50 14.29
C ASP A 155 0.03 -18.02 14.55
N TYR A 156 0.76 -18.41 13.50
CA TYR A 156 2.09 -18.96 13.63
C TYR A 156 3.07 -17.85 14.03
N ARG A 157 3.50 -17.81 15.29
CA ARG A 157 4.53 -16.86 15.76
C ARG A 157 5.94 -17.44 15.62
N TYR A 158 6.05 -18.76 15.62
CA TYR A 158 7.29 -19.52 15.58
C TYR A 158 7.21 -20.61 14.50
N CYS A 159 8.36 -20.98 13.94
CA CYS A 159 8.50 -22.09 13.00
C CYS A 159 8.25 -23.40 13.75
N PRO A 160 7.30 -24.25 13.32
CA PRO A 160 7.01 -25.52 14.00
C PRO A 160 8.19 -26.51 13.94
N TYR A 161 9.09 -26.34 12.98
CA TYR A 161 10.25 -27.23 12.80
C TYR A 161 11.47 -26.82 13.63
N HIS A 162 11.67 -25.52 13.85
CA HIS A 162 12.91 -24.99 14.45
C HIS A 162 12.68 -24.17 15.73
N GLY A 163 11.42 -23.91 16.11
CA GLY A 163 11.09 -23.10 17.28
C GLY A 163 11.48 -21.62 17.17
N VAL A 164 12.05 -21.17 16.05
CA VAL A 164 12.48 -19.77 15.87
C VAL A 164 11.33 -18.87 15.44
N LYS A 165 11.39 -17.61 15.84
CA LYS A 165 10.39 -16.60 15.46
C LYS A 165 10.37 -16.41 13.95
N LEU A 166 9.17 -16.36 13.39
CA LEU A 166 9.00 -16.13 11.95
C LEU A 166 9.17 -14.65 11.61
N GLU A 167 9.80 -14.37 10.47
CA GLU A 167 10.02 -13.03 9.93
C GLU A 167 8.98 -12.68 8.87
N LEU A 168 8.57 -11.41 8.78
CA LEU A 168 7.65 -10.97 7.74
C LEU A 168 8.43 -10.64 6.47
N VAL A 169 8.25 -11.45 5.44
CA VAL A 169 8.80 -11.23 4.11
C VAL A 169 7.71 -10.90 3.12
N GLU A 170 8.04 -10.05 2.16
CA GLU A 170 7.13 -9.65 1.11
C GLU A 170 7.31 -10.63 -0.04
N VAL A 171 6.27 -11.43 -0.29
CA VAL A 171 6.26 -12.40 -1.39
C VAL A 171 5.38 -11.84 -2.49
N GLU A 172 6.00 -11.52 -3.63
CA GLU A 172 5.26 -11.27 -4.86
C GLU A 172 4.57 -12.57 -5.25
N ARG A 173 3.23 -12.55 -5.28
CA ARG A 173 2.49 -13.67 -5.87
C ARG A 173 2.60 -13.49 -7.37
N ASP A 174 3.46 -14.29 -7.97
CA ASP A 174 3.48 -14.47 -9.41
C ASP A 174 2.13 -15.11 -9.80
N THR A 175 1.31 -14.38 -10.56
CA THR A 175 0.03 -14.88 -11.07
C THR A 175 0.20 -15.65 -12.39
N THR A 176 1.43 -15.97 -12.77
CA THR A 176 1.75 -16.67 -14.02
C THR A 176 2.37 -18.04 -13.72
N GLU A 177 1.51 -19.03 -13.44
CA GLU A 177 1.65 -20.42 -13.89
C GLU A 177 0.40 -21.19 -13.44
N VAL A 178 -0.66 -21.12 -14.24
CA VAL A 178 -1.52 -22.28 -14.43
C VAL A 178 -0.98 -22.93 -15.69
N GLU A 179 0.01 -23.80 -15.53
CA GLU A 179 0.29 -24.82 -16.54
C GLU A 179 -0.95 -25.73 -16.53
N GLU A 180 -1.87 -25.50 -17.47
CA GLU A 180 -2.92 -26.46 -17.80
C GLU A 180 -2.22 -27.76 -18.22
N ALA A 181 -2.13 -28.71 -17.30
CA ALA A 181 -1.77 -30.07 -17.62
C ALA A 181 -2.83 -30.61 -18.59
N GLN A 182 -2.44 -30.71 -19.86
CA GLN A 182 -3.22 -31.32 -20.92
C GLN A 182 -3.49 -32.79 -20.56
N PRO A 183 -4.75 -33.25 -20.45
CA PRO A 183 -5.01 -34.64 -20.13
C PRO A 183 -4.68 -35.53 -21.33
N ASP A 184 -3.71 -36.43 -21.12
CA ASP A 184 -3.33 -37.52 -22.02
C ASP A 184 -4.57 -38.31 -22.45
N THR A 185 -4.84 -38.32 -23.76
CA THR A 185 -5.86 -39.18 -24.34
C THR A 185 -5.34 -40.61 -24.37
N ILE A 186 -5.91 -41.43 -23.50
CA ILE A 186 -5.71 -42.88 -23.44
C ILE A 186 -5.98 -43.48 -24.83
N LYS A 187 -4.96 -44.14 -25.39
CA LYS A 187 -5.09 -45.02 -26.55
C LYS A 187 -6.12 -46.11 -26.24
N GLN A 188 -7.27 -46.07 -26.90
CA GLN A 188 -8.15 -47.23 -26.98
C GLN A 188 -7.53 -48.22 -27.95
N GLN A 189 -7.13 -49.37 -27.43
CA GLN A 189 -6.97 -50.60 -28.19
C GLN A 189 -8.36 -51.09 -28.60
N GLN A 190 -8.59 -51.27 -29.90
CA GLN A 190 -9.45 -52.29 -30.49
C GLN A 190 -8.94 -52.60 -31.89
#